data_AF-A0A963JCU5-F1
#
_entry.id   AF-A0A963JCU5-F1
#
_cell.length_a   1.000
_cell.length_b   1.000
_cell.length_c   1.000
_cell.angle_alpha   90.00
_cell.angle_beta   90.00
_cell.angle_gamma   90.00
#
_symmetry.space_group_name_H-M   'P 1'
#
loop_
_entity.id
_entity.type
_entity.pdbx_description
1 polymer ?
#
loop_
_entity_poly.entity_id
_entity_poly.type
_entity_poly.pdbx_seq_one_letter_code
_entity_poly.pdbx_strand_id
1 'polypeptide(L)'
;MKLGAPTRWFLGLIDYRRLAEGPPPKTLGRFFLWALKGSWPPVILATVLFAVGGLLESVTMWLLGKVIDATAAGPGAGFWADNRGLAVTAILVLLVLRPLSFGLAGGFQSIAVMPNLFGQVMSRLNRHTLGQSVSFFDDDFAGRIAQKQMQAANGIVSVVQETVNAI
;
A
#
# COMPACT_ATOMS: atom_id res chain seq x y z
N MET A 1 -14.65 22.67 8.00
CA MET A 1 -14.34 22.18 6.64
C MET A 1 -15.09 20.87 6.42
N LYS A 2 -16.18 20.87 5.63
CA LYS A 2 -17.01 19.67 5.41
C LYS A 2 -16.34 18.80 4.34
N LEU A 3 -15.66 17.74 4.76
CA LEU A 3 -15.04 16.75 3.86
C LEU A 3 -16.14 15.98 3.10
N GLY A 4 -15.94 15.75 1.80
CA GLY A 4 -16.89 15.05 0.94
C GLY A 4 -17.13 13.59 1.37
N ALA A 5 -18.25 13.02 0.93
CA ALA A 5 -18.62 11.63 1.21
C ALA A 5 -17.53 10.58 0.89
N PRO A 6 -16.82 10.61 -0.26
CA PRO A 6 -15.74 9.66 -0.52
C PRO A 6 -14.56 9.86 0.43
N THR A 7 -14.23 11.09 0.80
CA THR A 7 -13.13 11.41 1.72
C THR A 7 -13.39 10.85 3.12
N ARG A 8 -14.65 10.88 3.60
CA ARG A 8 -15.03 10.27 4.89
C ARG A 8 -14.95 8.74 4.88
N TRP A 9 -15.21 8.11 3.74
CA TRP A 9 -15.05 6.65 3.59
C TRP A 9 -13.58 6.24 3.68
N PHE A 10 -12.69 6.95 2.98
CA PHE A 10 -11.24 6.76 3.09
C PHE A 10 -10.69 7.04 4.49
N LEU A 11 -11.18 8.08 5.16
CA LEU A 11 -10.77 8.45 6.53
C LEU A 11 -11.36 7.53 7.61
N GLY A 12 -12.41 6.75 7.30
CA GLY A 12 -13.04 5.80 8.23
C GLY A 12 -12.48 4.38 8.15
N LEU A 13 -11.64 4.07 7.17
CA LEU A 13 -11.06 2.73 6.95
C LEU A 13 -10.04 2.34 8.03
N ILE A 14 -9.40 3.32 8.67
CA ILE A 14 -8.49 3.11 9.80
C ILE A 14 -8.91 4.07 10.91
N ASP A 15 -9.58 3.54 11.93
CA ASP A 15 -9.87 4.32 13.13
C ASP A 15 -8.59 4.51 13.95
N TYR A 16 -7.95 5.66 13.80
CA TYR A 16 -6.79 6.07 14.59
C TYR A 16 -7.11 6.22 16.09
N ARG A 17 -8.39 6.30 16.47
CA ARG A 17 -8.84 6.39 17.87
C ARG A 17 -9.13 5.04 18.51
N ARG A 18 -9.11 3.93 17.74
CA ARG A 18 -9.30 2.59 18.30
C ARG A 18 -8.22 2.29 19.33
N LEU A 19 -8.66 2.01 20.56
CA LEU A 19 -7.76 1.72 21.67
C LEU A 19 -6.88 0.52 21.33
N ALA A 20 -5.57 0.65 21.52
CA ALA A 20 -4.71 -0.51 21.64
C ALA A 20 -5.08 -1.26 22.93
N GLU A 21 -5.34 -2.56 22.81
CA GLU A 21 -5.60 -3.44 23.95
C GLU A 21 -4.26 -3.84 24.57
N GLY A 22 -3.96 -3.26 25.73
CA GLY A 22 -2.79 -3.62 26.54
C GLY A 22 -1.45 -3.02 26.08
N PRO A 23 -0.38 -3.27 26.86
CA PRO A 23 0.96 -2.76 26.57
C PRO A 23 1.55 -3.39 25.29
N PRO A 24 2.50 -2.70 24.63
CA PRO A 24 3.18 -3.22 23.46
C PRO A 24 3.91 -4.54 23.80
N PRO A 25 3.74 -5.59 22.98
CA PRO A 25 4.44 -6.86 23.17
C PRO A 25 5.97 -6.70 23.10
N LYS A 26 6.70 -7.55 23.84
CA LYS A 26 8.17 -7.54 23.89
C LYS A 26 8.87 -8.21 22.69
N THR A 27 8.12 -8.89 21.83
CA THR A 27 8.67 -9.56 20.63
C THR A 27 8.31 -8.79 19.37
N LEU A 28 9.26 -8.68 18.44
CA LEU A 28 9.13 -7.84 17.24
C LEU A 28 7.88 -8.17 16.43
N GLY A 29 7.65 -9.44 16.09
CA GLY A 29 6.48 -9.85 15.29
C GLY A 29 5.15 -9.51 15.97
N ARG A 30 5.02 -9.78 17.28
CA ARG A 30 3.79 -9.43 18.02
C ARG A 30 3.61 -7.92 18.16
N PHE A 31 4.71 -7.18 18.26
CA PHE A 31 4.69 -5.72 18.25
C PHE A 31 4.17 -5.17 16.92
N PHE A 32 4.61 -5.71 15.78
CA PHE A 32 4.04 -5.37 14.46
C PHE A 32 2.53 -5.64 14.40
N LEU A 33 2.10 -6.84 14.82
CA LEU A 33 0.68 -7.21 14.84
C LEU A 33 -0.13 -6.28 15.75
N TRP A 34 0.41 -5.91 16.92
CA TRP A 34 -0.20 -4.97 17.83
C TRP A 34 -0.26 -3.56 17.24
N ALA A 35 0.81 -3.10 16.56
CA ALA A 35 0.87 -1.78 15.96
C ALA A 35 -0.12 -1.63 14.79
N LEU A 36 -0.29 -2.68 13.99
CA LEU A 36 -1.15 -2.73 12.80
C LEU A 36 -2.57 -3.26 13.08
N LYS A 37 -2.89 -3.63 14.33
CA LYS A 37 -4.22 -4.16 14.66
C LYS A 37 -5.30 -3.17 14.23
N GLY A 38 -6.18 -3.58 13.32
CA GLY A 38 -7.26 -2.74 12.80
C GLY A 38 -6.95 -1.98 11.50
N SER A 39 -5.73 -2.07 10.95
CA SER A 39 -5.40 -1.56 9.61
C SER A 39 -5.36 -2.66 8.53
N TRP A 40 -5.64 -3.91 8.89
CA TRP A 40 -5.62 -5.04 7.95
C TRP A 40 -6.53 -4.87 6.71
N PRO A 41 -7.79 -4.40 6.81
CA PRO A 41 -8.63 -4.29 5.61
C PRO A 41 -8.06 -3.38 4.50
N PRO A 42 -7.62 -2.14 4.77
CA PRO A 42 -6.99 -1.32 3.74
C PRO A 42 -5.63 -1.88 3.28
N VAL A 43 -4.84 -2.49 4.17
CA VAL A 43 -3.57 -3.14 3.75
C VAL A 43 -3.84 -4.29 2.78
N ILE A 44 -4.82 -5.15 3.05
CA ILE A 44 -5.22 -6.24 2.17
C ILE A 44 -5.73 -5.70 0.83
N LEU A 45 -6.55 -4.64 0.85
CA LEU A 45 -7.03 -4.02 -0.38
C LEU A 45 -5.87 -3.47 -1.22
N ALA A 46 -4.89 -2.82 -0.59
CA ALA A 46 -3.68 -2.36 -1.28
C ALA A 46 -2.93 -3.54 -1.90
N THR A 47 -2.68 -4.61 -1.14
CA THR A 47 -2.05 -5.84 -1.64
C THR A 47 -2.77 -6.40 -2.85
N VAL A 48 -4.11 -6.45 -2.84
CA VAL A 48 -4.89 -6.93 -4.00
C VAL A 48 -4.71 -6.02 -5.21
N LEU A 49 -4.70 -4.70 -5.04
CA LEU A 49 -4.49 -3.76 -6.15
C LEU A 49 -3.09 -3.90 -6.76
N PHE A 50 -2.06 -4.09 -5.93
CA PHE A 50 -0.69 -4.32 -6.41
C PHE A 50 -0.54 -5.67 -7.12
N ALA A 51 -1.11 -6.74 -6.56
CA ALA A 51 -1.15 -8.05 -7.20
C ALA A 51 -1.81 -8.02 -8.58
N VAL A 52 -2.91 -7.27 -8.75
CA VAL A 52 -3.55 -7.06 -10.06
C VAL A 52 -2.59 -6.35 -11.03
N GLY A 53 -1.83 -5.37 -10.55
CA GLY A 53 -0.76 -4.73 -11.32
C GLY A 53 0.30 -5.73 -11.79
N GLY A 54 0.78 -6.59 -10.89
CA GLY A 54 1.74 -7.66 -11.22
C GLY A 54 1.20 -8.67 -12.24
N LEU A 55 -0.08 -9.04 -12.14
CA LEU A 55 -0.74 -9.88 -13.14
C LEU A 55 -0.81 -9.21 -14.51
N LEU A 56 -1.12 -7.91 -14.57
CA LEU A 56 -1.11 -7.15 -15.83
C LEU A 56 0.28 -7.07 -16.46
N GLU A 57 1.33 -7.00 -15.64
CA GLU A 57 2.72 -7.07 -16.13
C GLU A 57 3.00 -8.43 -16.79
N SER A 58 2.54 -9.51 -16.17
CA SER A 58 2.66 -10.87 -16.73
C SER A 58 1.89 -11.01 -18.05
N VAL A 59 0.66 -10.47 -18.12
CA VAL A 59 -0.13 -10.41 -19.35
C VAL A 59 0.56 -9.59 -20.44
N THR A 60 1.25 -8.51 -20.06
CA THR A 60 2.02 -7.68 -21.00
C THR A 60 3.16 -8.47 -21.63
N MET A 61 3.91 -9.25 -20.83
CA MET A 61 4.98 -10.10 -21.34
C MET A 61 4.43 -11.20 -22.27
N TRP A 62 3.28 -11.78 -21.94
CA TRP A 62 2.61 -12.74 -22.80
C TRP A 62 2.12 -12.12 -24.13
N LEU A 63 1.52 -10.92 -24.07
CA LEU A 63 1.10 -10.18 -25.26
C LEU A 63 2.28 -9.82 -26.16
N LEU A 64 3.41 -9.42 -25.57
CA LEU A 64 4.64 -9.16 -26.32
C LEU A 64 5.07 -10.40 -27.10
N GLY A 65 5.04 -11.59 -26.47
CA GLY A 65 5.31 -12.85 -27.15
C GLY A 65 4.38 -13.08 -28.35
N LYS A 66 3.07 -12.86 -28.17
CA LYS A 66 2.10 -12.98 -29.27
C LYS A 66 2.34 -12.01 -30.42
N VAL A 67 2.77 -10.79 -30.11
CA VAL A 67 3.12 -9.78 -31.14
C VAL A 67 4.38 -10.20 -31.90
N ILE A 68 5.38 -10.74 -31.20
CA ILE A 68 6.60 -11.27 -31.83
C ILE A 68 6.25 -12.43 -32.77
N ASP A 69 5.46 -13.41 -32.29
CA ASP A 69 5.02 -14.57 -33.08
C ASP A 69 4.27 -14.14 -34.36
N ALA A 70 3.34 -13.20 -34.24
CA ALA A 70 2.58 -12.67 -35.36
C ALA A 70 3.50 -12.03 -36.41
N THR A 71 4.50 -11.26 -35.96
CA THR A 71 5.44 -10.57 -36.85
C THR A 71 6.39 -11.55 -37.53
N ALA A 72 6.81 -12.61 -36.83
CA ALA A 72 7.67 -13.66 -37.36
C ALA A 72 7.00 -14.49 -38.47
N ALA A 73 5.67 -14.63 -38.45
CA ALA A 73 4.91 -15.31 -39.50
C ALA A 73 4.89 -14.58 -40.86
N GLY A 74 5.42 -13.34 -40.91
CA GLY A 74 5.58 -12.55 -42.14
C GLY A 74 4.45 -11.54 -42.35
N PRO A 75 4.75 -10.23 -42.48
CA PRO A 75 3.73 -9.21 -42.71
C PRO A 75 3.27 -9.21 -44.18
N GLY A 76 2.29 -10.06 -44.50
CA GLY A 76 1.57 -10.01 -45.78
C GLY A 76 0.57 -8.86 -45.86
N ALA A 77 -0.06 -8.67 -47.02
CA ALA A 77 -1.04 -7.60 -47.25
C ALA A 77 -2.27 -7.64 -46.30
N GLY A 78 -2.59 -8.81 -45.73
CA GLY A 78 -3.68 -9.02 -44.77
C GLY A 78 -3.28 -8.93 -43.29
N PHE A 79 -2.00 -8.70 -42.97
CA PHE A 79 -1.46 -8.81 -41.61
C PHE A 79 -2.26 -8.06 -40.54
N TRP A 80 -2.66 -6.82 -40.82
CA TRP A 80 -3.44 -6.00 -39.88
C TRP A 80 -4.89 -6.49 -39.72
N ALA A 81 -5.48 -7.02 -40.77
CA ALA A 81 -6.84 -7.58 -40.71
C ALA A 81 -6.87 -8.84 -39.84
N ASP A 82 -5.85 -9.70 -39.98
CA ASP A 82 -5.72 -10.95 -39.24
C ASP A 82 -5.35 -10.71 -37.76
N ASN A 83 -4.52 -9.70 -37.48
CA ASN A 83 -4.03 -9.38 -36.14
C ASN A 83 -4.78 -8.23 -35.43
N ARG A 84 -5.90 -7.74 -35.98
CA ARG A 84 -6.68 -6.63 -35.41
C ARG A 84 -7.04 -6.84 -33.93
N GLY A 85 -7.41 -8.07 -33.56
CA GLY A 85 -7.78 -8.41 -32.19
C GLY A 85 -6.59 -8.32 -31.23
N LEU A 86 -5.41 -8.77 -31.68
CA LEU A 86 -4.18 -8.67 -30.91
C LEU A 86 -3.76 -7.20 -30.74
N ALA A 87 -3.83 -6.40 -31.81
CA ALA A 87 -3.49 -4.97 -31.76
C ALA A 87 -4.41 -4.19 -30.81
N VAL A 88 -5.72 -4.39 -30.90
CA VAL A 88 -6.70 -3.74 -30.01
C VAL A 88 -6.48 -4.16 -28.55
N THR A 89 -6.25 -5.45 -28.30
CA THR A 89 -5.99 -5.96 -26.95
C THR A 89 -4.70 -5.36 -26.38
N ALA A 90 -3.63 -5.30 -27.18
CA ALA A 90 -2.35 -4.72 -26.76
C ALA A 90 -2.50 -3.23 -26.42
N ILE A 91 -3.19 -2.46 -27.26
CA ILE A 91 -3.47 -1.03 -27.00
C ILE A 91 -4.28 -0.87 -25.72
N LEU A 92 -5.34 -1.65 -25.54
CA LEU A 92 -6.21 -1.55 -24.36
C LEU A 92 -5.47 -1.91 -23.07
N VAL A 93 -4.67 -2.98 -23.08
CA VAL A 93 -3.90 -3.40 -21.90
C VAL A 93 -2.82 -2.37 -21.57
N LEU A 94 -2.03 -1.95 -22.57
CA LEU A 94 -0.85 -1.10 -22.36
C LEU A 94 -1.20 0.35 -22.06
N LEU A 95 -2.18 0.92 -22.75
CA LEU A 95 -2.50 2.34 -22.65
C LEU A 95 -3.65 2.64 -21.69
N VAL A 96 -4.47 1.65 -21.34
CA VAL A 96 -5.64 1.86 -20.46
C VAL A 96 -5.51 1.07 -19.17
N LEU A 97 -5.52 -0.27 -19.24
CA LEU A 97 -5.58 -1.10 -18.03
C LEU A 97 -4.33 -0.94 -17.17
N ARG A 98 -3.14 -0.92 -17.77
CA ARG A 98 -1.88 -0.82 -17.03
C ARG A 98 -1.75 0.52 -16.30
N PRO A 99 -1.88 1.70 -16.97
CA PRO A 99 -1.83 2.98 -16.26
C PRO A 99 -2.92 3.12 -15.20
N LEU A 100 -4.13 2.60 -15.46
CA LEU A 100 -5.22 2.64 -14.49
C LEU A 100 -4.88 1.81 -13.25
N SER A 101 -4.34 0.60 -13.42
CA SER A 101 -3.95 -0.27 -12.32
C SER A 101 -2.85 0.36 -11.46
N PHE A 102 -1.77 0.86 -12.09
CA PHE A 102 -0.69 1.55 -11.38
C PHE A 102 -1.18 2.82 -10.68
N GLY A 103 -2.02 3.61 -11.34
CA GLY A 103 -2.59 4.83 -10.78
C GLY A 103 -3.49 4.57 -9.58
N LEU A 104 -4.34 3.55 -9.66
CA LEU A 104 -5.22 3.15 -8.56
C LEU A 104 -4.44 2.58 -7.38
N ALA A 105 -3.50 1.65 -7.63
CA ALA A 105 -2.68 1.05 -6.59
C ALA A 105 -1.81 2.10 -5.89
N GLY A 106 -1.08 2.92 -6.65
CA GLY A 106 -0.23 4.00 -6.12
C GLY A 106 -1.04 5.09 -5.41
N GLY A 107 -2.16 5.53 -6.01
CA GLY A 107 -3.04 6.53 -5.41
C GLY A 107 -3.65 6.04 -4.09
N PHE A 108 -4.14 4.80 -4.05
CA PHE A 108 -4.66 4.20 -2.83
C PHE A 108 -3.58 4.09 -1.75
N GLN A 109 -2.37 3.67 -2.11
CA GLN A 109 -1.26 3.56 -1.18
C GLN A 109 -0.87 4.92 -0.58
N SER A 110 -0.69 5.94 -1.41
CA SER A 110 -0.24 7.28 -0.97
C SER A 110 -1.32 8.09 -0.24
N ILE A 111 -2.59 7.91 -0.58
CA ILE A 111 -3.70 8.71 -0.04
C ILE A 111 -4.39 8.02 1.14
N ALA A 112 -4.62 6.71 1.04
CA ALA A 112 -5.43 5.98 2.00
C ALA A 112 -4.60 5.16 2.99
N VAL A 113 -3.50 4.55 2.58
CA VAL A 113 -2.76 3.60 3.43
C VAL A 113 -1.71 4.32 4.27
N MET A 114 -0.74 5.00 3.66
CA MET A 114 0.40 5.61 4.35
C MET A 114 0.03 6.58 5.49
N PRO A 115 -0.74 7.67 5.25
CA PRO A 115 -0.99 8.66 6.29
C PRO A 115 -1.82 8.10 7.45
N ASN A 116 -2.73 7.18 7.15
CA ASN A 116 -3.60 6.56 8.15
C ASN A 116 -2.85 5.52 9.00
N LEU A 117 -1.95 4.72 8.40
CA LEU A 117 -1.10 3.79 9.14
C LEU A 117 -0.15 4.53 10.08
N PHE A 118 0.52 5.57 9.60
CA PHE A 118 1.43 6.37 10.43
C PHE A 118 0.69 6.97 11.63
N GLY A 119 -0.45 7.61 11.40
CA GLY A 119 -1.27 8.21 12.46
C GLY A 119 -1.72 7.18 13.51
N GLN A 120 -2.13 5.98 13.08
CA GLN A 120 -2.51 4.90 13.99
C GLN A 120 -1.34 4.44 14.88
N VAL A 121 -0.20 4.11 14.26
CA VAL A 121 0.97 3.60 15.00
C VAL A 121 1.50 4.67 15.95
N MET A 122 1.61 5.91 15.48
CA MET A 122 2.08 7.04 16.28
C MET A 122 1.15 7.33 17.47
N SER A 123 -0.17 7.29 17.26
CA SER A 123 -1.14 7.46 18.34
C SER A 123 -0.99 6.40 19.43
N ARG A 124 -0.78 5.13 19.03
CA ARG A 124 -0.57 4.01 19.98
C ARG A 124 0.71 4.16 20.78
N LEU A 125 1.81 4.51 20.12
CA LEU A 125 3.10 4.73 20.78
C LEU A 125 3.03 5.91 21.75
N ASN A 126 2.47 7.04 21.30
CA ASN A 126 2.31 8.23 22.13
C ASN A 126 1.51 7.91 23.39
N ARG A 127 0.35 7.23 23.24
CA ARG A 127 -0.49 6.91 24.39
C ARG A 127 0.16 5.92 25.35
N HIS A 128 0.94 4.96 24.85
CA HIS A 128 1.71 4.08 25.71
C HIS A 128 2.78 4.84 26.51
N THR A 129 3.45 5.79 25.88
CA THR A 129 4.47 6.62 26.54
C THR A 129 3.86 7.57 27.57
N LEU A 130 2.70 8.15 27.32
CA LEU A 130 1.99 8.97 28.32
C LEU A 130 1.60 8.19 29.59
N GLY A 131 1.55 6.86 29.52
CA GLY A 131 1.31 5.98 30.67
C GLY A 131 2.55 5.65 31.50
N GLN A 132 3.74 6.19 31.16
CA GLN A 132 4.98 5.94 31.90
C GLN A 132 5.12 6.85 33.13
N SER A 133 5.99 6.45 34.06
CA SER A 133 6.28 7.23 35.28
C SER A 133 7.06 8.51 34.98
N VAL A 134 7.05 9.48 35.90
CA VAL A 134 7.87 10.71 35.79
C VAL A 134 9.36 10.38 35.72
N SER A 135 9.83 9.42 36.54
CA SER A 135 11.22 8.95 36.52
C SER A 135 11.68 8.47 35.14
N PHE A 136 10.79 7.87 34.34
CA PHE A 136 11.13 7.46 32.97
C PHE A 136 11.46 8.65 32.06
N PHE A 137 10.77 9.79 32.24
CA PHE A 137 11.03 11.03 31.51
C PHE A 137 12.23 11.80 32.07
N ASP A 138 12.59 11.57 33.34
CA ASP A 138 13.82 12.08 33.94
C ASP A 138 15.04 11.32 33.41
N ASP A 139 14.94 9.99 33.24
CA ASP A 139 15.99 9.13 32.69
C ASP A 139 16.21 9.30 31.17
N ASP A 140 15.15 9.68 30.44
CA ASP A 140 15.20 9.91 29.00
C ASP A 140 14.40 11.16 28.61
N PHE A 141 15.10 12.20 28.13
CA PHE A 141 14.46 13.44 27.70
C PHE A 141 13.36 13.20 26.65
N ALA A 142 12.25 13.93 26.81
CA ALA A 142 11.07 13.84 25.95
C ALA A 142 11.39 13.95 24.44
N GLY A 143 12.39 14.77 24.06
CA GLY A 143 12.82 14.89 22.67
C GLY A 143 13.41 13.60 22.09
N ARG A 144 14.24 12.88 22.86
CA ARG A 144 14.81 11.60 22.41
C ARG A 144 13.74 10.51 22.37
N ILE A 145 12.80 10.51 23.31
CA ILE A 145 11.65 9.60 23.29
C ILE A 145 10.78 9.84 22.04
N ALA A 146 10.44 11.10 21.76
CA ALA A 146 9.65 11.47 20.58
C ALA A 146 10.35 11.03 19.28
N GLN A 147 11.67 11.23 19.20
CA GLN A 147 12.47 10.79 18.05
C GLN A 147 12.39 9.27 17.85
N LYS A 148 12.55 8.48 18.92
CA LYS A 148 12.42 7.02 18.88
C LYS A 148 11.04 6.57 18.42
N GLN A 149 9.98 7.23 18.89
CA GLN A 149 8.61 6.94 18.46
C GLN A 149 8.41 7.25 16.97
N MET A 150 8.88 8.40 16.50
CA MET A 150 8.79 8.77 15.08
C MET A 150 9.54 7.77 14.20
N GLN A 151 10.75 7.35 14.59
CA GLN A 151 11.53 6.36 13.85
C GLN A 151 10.84 5.00 13.84
N ALA A 152 10.31 4.54 14.97
CA ALA A 152 9.57 3.30 15.04
C ALA A 152 8.29 3.32 14.17
N ALA A 153 7.53 4.41 14.21
CA ALA A 153 6.32 4.57 13.40
C ALA A 153 6.63 4.59 11.90
N ASN A 154 7.64 5.36 11.48
CA ASN A 154 8.08 5.36 10.08
C ASN A 154 8.58 3.98 9.65
N GLY A 155 9.41 3.32 10.47
CA GLY A 155 9.94 2.00 10.16
C GLY A 155 8.84 0.95 9.94
N ILE A 156 7.81 0.92 10.79
CA ILE A 156 6.67 0.02 10.62
C ILE A 156 5.94 0.31 9.31
N VAL A 157 5.65 1.57 9.01
CA VAL A 157 4.91 1.98 7.81
C VAL A 157 5.71 1.61 6.55
N SER A 158 7.02 1.86 6.54
CA SER A 158 7.90 1.51 5.43
C SER A 158 7.95 0.01 5.16
N VAL A 159 8.03 -0.83 6.21
CA VAL A 159 8.00 -2.29 6.04
C VAL A 159 6.69 -2.75 5.41
N VAL A 160 5.55 -2.22 5.87
CA VAL A 160 4.25 -2.56 5.28
C VAL A 160 4.17 -2.12 3.82
N GLN A 161 4.60 -0.90 3.52
CA GLN A 161 4.60 -0.37 2.16
C GLN A 161 5.47 -1.20 1.22
N GLU A 162 6.71 -1.50 1.62
CA GLU A 162 7.62 -2.28 0.79
C GLU A 162 7.08 -3.70 0.56
N THR A 163 6.49 -4.30 1.58
CA THR A 163 5.87 -5.63 1.47
C THR A 163 4.68 -5.62 0.51
N VAL A 164 3.84 -4.58 0.56
CA VAL A 164 2.69 -4.44 -0.36
C VAL A 164 3.15 -4.20 -1.79
N ASN A 165 4.16 -3.35 -1.99
CA ASN A 165 4.69 -3.00 -3.31
C ASN A 165 5.44 -4.16 -3.98
N ALA A 166 6.01 -5.08 -3.19
CA ALA A 166 6.77 -6.22 -3.68
C ALA A 166 5.89 -7.37 -4.24
N ILE A 167 4.57 -7.29 -4.07
CA ILE A 167 3.58 -8.28 -4.53
C ILE A 167 3.08 -7.91 -5.93
#